data_AF-A0A4R5VDP8-F1
#
_entry.id   AF-A0A4R5VDP8-F1
#
_cell.length_a   1.000
_cell.length_b   1.000
_cell.length_c   1.000
_cell.angle_alpha   90.00
_cell.angle_beta   90.00
_cell.angle_gamma   90.00
#
_symmetry.space_group_name_H-M   'P 1'
#
loop_
_entity.id
_entity.type
_entity.pdbx_description
1 polymer ?
#
loop_
_entity_poly.entity_id
_entity_poly.type
_entity_poly.pdbx_seq_one_letter_code
_entity_poly.pdbx_strand_id
1 'polypeptide(L)'
;MARLGNHKHEQFSQLIAAGGKQRESYIACGYSEKNAKSHASHLAARPDVKARIEELQGQALAPVIGNIDLPWLTVPWLAAQYDLIRQKAMAAGDMKTASATVKNVQSLIDLESRLATEKAAPPTPVARIDVNALGGILGKVENIVKASKAPAPGCVELDSTVPAVVKLRAYRAADRAT
;
A
#
# COMPACT_ATOMS: atom_id res chain seq x y z
N MET A 1 10.36 -9.56 4.69
CA MET A 1 11.55 -8.78 4.29
C MET A 1 12.76 -9.16 5.12
N ALA A 2 13.97 -8.79 4.66
CA ALA A 2 15.22 -8.97 5.41
C ALA A 2 15.20 -8.16 6.71
N ARG A 3 15.84 -8.69 7.77
CA ARG A 3 16.00 -8.00 9.07
C ARG A 3 16.60 -6.61 8.86
N LEU A 4 16.19 -5.64 9.68
CA LEU A 4 16.83 -4.32 9.65
C LEU A 4 18.32 -4.46 9.93
N GLY A 5 19.16 -3.72 9.17
CA GLY A 5 20.61 -3.78 9.31
C GLY A 5 21.14 -3.35 10.69
N ASN A 6 20.36 -2.55 11.42
CA ASN A 6 20.66 -2.21 12.81
C ASN A 6 19.91 -3.14 13.78
N HIS A 7 20.66 -3.95 14.52
CA HIS A 7 20.11 -4.91 15.47
C HIS A 7 19.19 -4.28 16.52
N LYS A 8 19.52 -3.08 17.03
CA LYS A 8 18.70 -2.41 18.06
C LYS A 8 17.35 -1.95 17.50
N HIS A 9 17.29 -1.54 16.24
CA HIS A 9 16.02 -1.19 15.59
C HIS A 9 15.14 -2.42 15.40
N GLU A 10 15.73 -3.55 15.01
CA GLU A 10 15.00 -4.81 14.86
C GLU A 10 14.42 -5.29 16.21
N GLN A 11 15.20 -5.24 17.30
CA GLN A 11 14.70 -5.57 18.64
C GLN A 11 13.58 -4.63 19.07
N PHE A 12 13.72 -3.33 18.79
CA PHE A 12 12.68 -2.35 19.08
C PHE A 12 11.39 -2.68 18.33
N SER A 13 11.47 -2.95 17.02
CA SER A 13 10.33 -3.34 16.20
C SER A 13 9.62 -4.60 16.73
N GLN A 14 10.37 -5.60 17.16
CA GLN A 14 9.82 -6.83 17.74
C GLN A 14 9.05 -6.57 19.04
N LEU A 15 9.61 -5.76 19.95
CA LEU A 15 8.96 -5.42 21.21
C LEU A 15 7.69 -4.59 21.00
N ILE A 16 7.67 -3.68 20.01
CA ILE A 16 6.46 -2.92 19.67
C ILE A 16 5.42 -3.80 19.00
N ALA A 17 5.82 -4.70 18.11
CA ALA A 17 4.90 -5.65 17.47
C ALA A 17 4.24 -6.58 18.50
N ALA A 18 4.94 -6.93 19.58
CA ALA A 18 4.39 -7.69 20.71
C ALA A 18 3.45 -6.88 21.63
N GLY A 19 3.26 -5.58 21.38
CA GLY A 19 2.37 -4.71 22.17
C GLY A 19 3.07 -3.89 23.28
N GLY A 20 4.40 -3.86 23.31
CA GLY A 20 5.16 -3.06 24.27
C GLY A 20 5.02 -1.54 24.05
N LYS A 21 5.16 -0.75 25.14
CA LYS A 21 5.12 0.72 25.05
C LYS A 21 6.43 1.27 24.46
N GLN A 22 6.33 2.26 23.57
CA GLN A 22 7.47 2.86 22.86
C GLN A 22 8.66 3.25 23.76
N ARG A 23 8.43 3.98 24.86
CA ARG A 23 9.50 4.39 25.78
C ARG A 23 10.19 3.19 26.44
N GLU A 24 9.41 2.23 26.92
CA GLU A 24 9.90 1.06 27.65
C GLU A 24 10.70 0.15 26.71
N SER A 25 10.19 -0.10 25.51
CA SER A 25 10.87 -0.87 24.47
C SER A 25 12.18 -0.21 24.03
N TYR A 26 12.23 1.12 23.94
CA TYR A 26 13.45 1.85 23.59
C TYR A 26 14.55 1.68 24.64
N ILE A 27 14.20 1.77 25.92
CA ILE A 27 15.15 1.57 27.03
C ILE A 27 15.59 0.10 27.08
N ALA A 28 14.66 -0.86 26.89
CA ALA A 28 14.95 -2.29 26.88
C ALA A 28 15.94 -2.70 25.78
N CYS A 29 15.95 -2.01 24.63
CA CYS A 29 16.93 -2.22 23.55
C CYS A 29 18.33 -1.62 23.85
N GLY A 30 18.54 -1.09 25.06
CA GLY A 30 19.82 -0.52 25.47
C GLY A 30 20.11 0.86 24.86
N TYR A 31 19.07 1.66 24.64
CA TYR A 31 19.22 3.09 24.36
C TYR A 31 19.18 3.93 25.64
N SER A 32 19.67 5.17 25.54
CA SER A 32 19.70 6.11 26.67
C SER A 32 18.28 6.42 27.18
N GLU A 33 18.12 6.45 28.50
CA GLU A 33 16.86 6.85 29.13
C GLU A 33 16.61 8.36 29.03
N LYS A 34 17.67 9.17 28.83
CA LYS A 34 17.54 10.61 28.65
C LYS A 34 16.73 10.91 27.38
N ASN A 35 15.63 11.63 27.53
CA ASN A 35 14.70 11.96 26.44
C ASN A 35 14.13 10.73 25.69
N ALA A 36 14.10 9.55 26.31
CA ALA A 36 13.67 8.30 25.69
C ALA A 36 12.29 8.39 25.02
N LYS A 37 11.36 9.17 25.58
CA LYS A 37 10.02 9.35 25.00
C LYS A 37 10.07 9.96 23.59
N SER A 38 10.82 11.04 23.42
CA SER A 38 10.93 11.74 22.13
C SER A 38 11.73 10.92 21.12
N HIS A 39 12.86 10.34 21.55
CA HIS A 39 13.67 9.49 20.70
C HIS A 39 12.97 8.20 20.26
N ALA A 40 12.19 7.56 21.14
CA ALA A 40 11.40 6.40 20.79
C ALA A 40 10.31 6.73 19.76
N SER A 41 9.64 7.87 19.93
CA SER A 41 8.64 8.35 18.96
C SER A 41 9.27 8.62 17.59
N HIS A 42 10.45 9.26 17.56
CA HIS A 42 11.17 9.48 16.30
C HIS A 42 11.61 8.17 15.66
N LEU A 43 12.07 7.19 16.46
CA LEU A 43 12.47 5.88 15.95
C LEU A 43 11.28 5.13 15.35
N ALA A 44 10.12 5.14 16.03
CA ALA A 44 8.89 4.53 15.53
C ALA A 44 8.36 5.20 14.26
N ALA A 45 8.62 6.50 14.07
CA ALA A 45 8.22 7.24 12.89
C ALA A 45 9.10 7.00 11.65
N ARG A 46 10.28 6.36 11.81
CA ARG A 46 11.15 6.06 10.67
C ARG A 46 10.48 5.06 9.73
N PRO A 47 10.54 5.27 8.39
CA PRO A 47 9.82 4.44 7.43
C PRO A 47 10.23 2.96 7.53
N ASP A 48 11.53 2.67 7.64
CA ASP A 48 12.06 1.31 7.71
C ASP A 48 11.54 0.55 8.94
N VAL A 49 11.54 1.22 10.10
CA VAL A 49 11.12 0.65 11.39
C VAL A 49 9.61 0.46 11.41
N LYS A 50 8.86 1.44 10.90
CA LYS A 50 7.41 1.39 10.79
C LYS A 50 6.96 0.24 9.90
N ALA A 51 7.51 0.14 8.68
CA ALA A 51 7.21 -0.94 7.75
C ALA A 51 7.48 -2.31 8.37
N ARG A 52 8.57 -2.42 9.15
CA ARG A 52 8.91 -3.66 9.87
C ARG A 52 7.90 -4.00 10.97
N ILE A 53 7.46 -3.01 11.75
CA ILE A 53 6.44 -3.21 12.80
C ILE A 53 5.13 -3.69 12.17
N GLU A 54 4.69 -3.03 11.09
CA GLU A 54 3.47 -3.40 10.36
C GLU A 54 3.56 -4.82 9.78
N GLU A 55 4.71 -5.21 9.23
CA GLU A 55 4.94 -6.59 8.78
C GLU A 55 4.82 -7.60 9.93
N LEU A 56 5.49 -7.35 11.05
CA LEU A 56 5.46 -8.26 12.21
C LEU A 56 4.05 -8.37 12.82
N GLN A 57 3.32 -7.25 12.89
CA GLN A 57 1.93 -7.26 13.31
C GLN A 57 1.05 -8.01 12.31
N GLY A 58 1.20 -7.77 11.01
CA GLY A 58 0.47 -8.50 9.97
C GLY A 58 0.71 -10.01 10.04
N GLN A 59 1.94 -10.46 10.29
CA GLN A 59 2.27 -11.88 10.50
C GLN A 59 1.64 -12.46 11.76
N ALA A 60 1.57 -11.67 12.85
CA ALA A 60 0.91 -12.10 14.08
C ALA A 60 -0.62 -12.14 13.94
N LEU A 61 -1.21 -11.24 13.16
CA LEU A 61 -2.66 -11.18 12.92
C LEU A 61 -3.14 -12.21 11.88
N ALA A 62 -2.34 -12.56 10.88
CA ALA A 62 -2.70 -13.54 9.84
C ALA A 62 -3.25 -14.88 10.39
N PRO A 63 -2.63 -15.56 11.38
CA PRO A 63 -3.17 -16.78 11.95
C PRO A 63 -4.40 -16.54 12.82
N VAL A 64 -4.56 -15.36 13.42
CA VAL A 64 -5.75 -15.03 14.22
C VAL A 64 -6.95 -14.84 13.29
N ILE A 65 -6.82 -14.03 12.25
CA ILE A 65 -7.92 -13.75 11.31
C ILE A 65 -8.29 -15.01 10.51
N GLY A 66 -7.31 -15.83 10.12
CA GLY A 66 -7.55 -17.09 9.41
C GLY A 66 -8.15 -18.22 10.25
N ASN A 67 -8.07 -18.16 11.59
CA ASN A 67 -8.55 -19.21 12.50
C ASN A 67 -9.74 -18.79 13.38
N ILE A 68 -10.39 -17.63 13.14
CA ILE A 68 -11.69 -17.36 13.77
C ILE A 68 -12.77 -18.11 12.96
N ASP A 69 -12.66 -19.43 12.93
CA ASP A 69 -13.76 -20.32 12.56
C ASP A 69 -14.42 -20.79 13.85
N LEU A 70 -14.95 -19.82 14.59
CA LEU A 70 -15.70 -20.04 15.83
C LEU A 70 -17.18 -19.99 15.48
N PRO A 71 -17.81 -21.13 15.13
CA PRO A 71 -19.22 -21.17 14.70
C PRO A 71 -20.21 -20.66 15.76
N TRP A 72 -19.77 -20.56 17.02
CA TRP A 72 -20.55 -20.02 18.13
C TRP A 72 -20.40 -18.49 18.29
N LEU A 73 -19.37 -17.87 17.71
CA LEU A 73 -19.13 -16.43 17.79
C LEU A 73 -19.93 -15.71 16.70
N THR A 74 -21.25 -15.65 16.88
CA THR A 74 -22.18 -15.01 15.94
C THR A 74 -22.51 -13.57 16.37
N VAL A 75 -22.88 -12.71 15.42
CA VAL A 75 -23.32 -11.33 15.71
C VAL A 75 -24.50 -11.29 16.70
N PRO A 76 -25.53 -12.16 16.59
CA PRO A 76 -26.60 -12.24 17.58
C PRO A 76 -26.12 -12.65 18.98
N TRP A 77 -25.19 -13.59 19.09
CA TRP A 77 -24.61 -13.99 20.38
C TRP A 77 -23.86 -12.82 21.04
N LEU A 78 -23.08 -12.07 20.26
CA LEU A 78 -22.36 -10.90 20.75
C LEU A 78 -23.30 -9.79 21.22
N ALA A 79 -24.40 -9.55 20.48
CA ALA A 79 -25.44 -8.60 20.88
C ALA A 79 -26.08 -8.98 22.23
N ALA A 80 -26.41 -10.26 22.43
CA ALA A 80 -26.95 -10.76 23.70
C ALA A 80 -25.98 -10.53 24.87
N GLN A 81 -24.67 -10.67 24.64
CA GLN A 81 -23.66 -10.38 25.67
C GLN A 81 -23.63 -8.89 26.04
N TYR A 82 -23.77 -7.99 25.07
CA TYR A 82 -23.87 -6.55 25.33
C TYR A 82 -25.12 -6.18 26.12
N ASP A 83 -26.25 -6.87 25.90
CA ASP A 83 -27.45 -6.67 26.71
C ASP A 83 -27.25 -7.07 28.17
N LEU A 84 -26.52 -8.15 28.44
CA LEU A 84 -26.17 -8.53 29.82
C LEU A 84 -25.28 -7.47 30.50
N ILE A 85 -24.31 -6.92 29.78
CA ILE A 85 -23.45 -5.84 30.30
C ILE A 85 -24.28 -4.59 30.57
N ARG A 86 -25.19 -4.24 29.65
CA ARG A 86 -26.11 -3.11 29.81
C ARG A 86 -26.98 -3.26 31.05
N GLN A 87 -27.59 -4.42 31.27
CA GLN A 87 -28.43 -4.67 32.44
C GLN A 87 -27.64 -4.54 33.74
N LYS A 88 -26.43 -5.11 33.80
CA LYS A 88 -25.54 -4.97 34.96
C LYS A 88 -25.10 -3.52 35.20
N ALA A 89 -24.79 -2.78 34.14
CA ALA A 89 -24.42 -1.37 34.22
C ALA A 89 -25.59 -0.50 34.70
N MET A 90 -26.81 -0.75 34.20
CA MET A 90 -28.03 -0.07 34.65
C MET A 90 -28.34 -0.37 36.12
N ALA A 91 -28.18 -1.62 36.56
CA ALA A 91 -28.35 -2.00 37.97
C ALA A 91 -27.30 -1.35 38.90
N ALA A 92 -26.09 -1.12 38.40
CA ALA A 92 -25.02 -0.41 39.11
C ALA A 92 -25.13 1.12 39.03
N GLY A 93 -26.10 1.67 38.28
CA GLY A 93 -26.24 3.11 38.04
C GLY A 93 -25.21 3.72 37.09
N ASP A 94 -24.40 2.91 36.40
CA ASP A 94 -23.40 3.37 35.44
C ASP A 94 -24.03 3.58 34.04
N MET A 95 -24.62 4.76 33.88
CA MET A 95 -25.27 5.17 32.63
C MET A 95 -24.29 5.37 31.47
N LYS A 96 -22.99 5.59 31.74
CA LYS A 96 -21.98 5.75 30.69
C LYS A 96 -21.71 4.41 30.02
N THR A 97 -21.51 3.37 30.81
CA THR A 97 -21.31 2.01 30.28
C THR A 97 -22.58 1.52 29.59
N ALA A 98 -23.77 1.76 30.15
CA ALA A 98 -25.04 1.39 29.52
C ALA A 98 -25.24 2.07 28.15
N SER A 99 -25.00 3.38 28.04
CA SER A 99 -25.14 4.09 26.75
C SER A 99 -24.07 3.68 25.73
N ALA A 100 -22.85 3.37 26.16
CA ALA A 100 -21.81 2.83 25.29
C ALA A 100 -22.19 1.46 24.70
N THR A 101 -22.78 0.56 25.49
CA THR A 101 -23.23 -0.75 24.99
C THR A 101 -24.29 -0.64 23.90
N VAL A 102 -25.23 0.30 24.01
CA VAL A 102 -26.25 0.53 22.98
C VAL A 102 -25.62 0.98 21.66
N LYS A 103 -24.61 1.87 21.72
CA LYS A 103 -23.88 2.31 20.52
C LYS A 103 -23.10 1.17 19.87
N ASN A 104 -22.51 0.29 20.67
CA ASN A 104 -21.80 -0.88 20.17
C ASN A 104 -22.76 -1.85 19.48
N VAL A 105 -23.94 -2.10 20.06
CA VAL A 105 -24.99 -2.92 19.42
C VAL A 105 -25.46 -2.31 18.10
N GLN A 106 -25.69 -1.00 18.04
CA GLN A 106 -26.03 -0.33 16.78
C GLN A 106 -24.94 -0.50 15.72
N SER A 107 -23.66 -0.38 16.12
CA SER A 107 -22.54 -0.58 15.22
C SER A 107 -22.49 -2.01 14.67
N LEU A 108 -22.89 -3.01 15.45
CA LEU A 108 -23.00 -4.40 14.99
C LEU A 108 -24.11 -4.59 13.95
N ILE A 109 -25.26 -3.96 14.16
CA ILE A 109 -26.40 -3.98 13.21
C ILE A 109 -26.02 -3.29 11.89
N ASP A 110 -25.32 -2.16 11.98
CA ASP A 110 -24.84 -1.43 10.80
C ASP A 110 -23.82 -2.26 10.01
N LEU A 111 -22.95 -3.00 10.69
CA LEU A 111 -22.01 -3.94 10.06
C LEU A 111 -22.73 -5.10 9.37
N GLU A 112 -23.73 -5.71 10.02
CA GLU A 112 -24.54 -6.77 9.42
C GLU A 112 -25.27 -6.27 8.17
N SER A 113 -25.85 -5.07 8.24
CA SER A 113 -26.53 -4.42 7.11
C SER A 113 -25.58 -4.15 5.95
N ARG A 114 -24.34 -3.69 6.23
CA ARG A 114 -23.30 -3.51 5.21
C ARG A 114 -22.88 -4.82 4.56
N LEU A 115 -22.63 -5.86 5.35
CA LEU A 115 -22.28 -7.20 4.84
C LEU A 115 -23.41 -7.80 4.00
N ALA A 116 -24.67 -7.57 4.38
CA ALA A 116 -25.82 -7.99 3.59
C ALA A 116 -25.87 -7.27 2.23
N THR A 117 -25.59 -5.96 2.19
CA THR A 117 -25.52 -5.20 0.93
C THR A 117 -24.33 -5.59 0.05
N GLU A 118 -23.16 -5.88 0.64
CA GLU A 118 -21.97 -6.32 -0.10
C GLU A 118 -22.15 -7.72 -0.69
N LYS A 119 -22.82 -8.63 0.04
CA LYS A 119 -23.18 -9.96 -0.46
C LYS A 119 -24.27 -9.91 -1.55
N ALA A 120 -25.08 -8.85 -1.57
CA ALA A 120 -26.15 -8.65 -2.54
C ALA A 120 -25.71 -7.84 -3.78
N ALA A 121 -24.47 -7.33 -3.82
CA ALA A 121 -23.96 -6.63 -5.00
C ALA A 121 -23.73 -7.66 -6.13
N PRO A 122 -24.37 -7.51 -7.31
CA PRO A 122 -24.02 -8.32 -8.46
C PRO A 122 -22.55 -8.06 -8.81
N PRO A 123 -21.77 -9.07 -9.26
CA PRO A 123 -20.39 -8.84 -9.68
C PRO A 123 -20.42 -7.74 -10.73
N THR A 124 -19.68 -6.66 -10.48
CA THR A 124 -19.52 -5.60 -11.49
C THR A 124 -19.06 -6.28 -12.78
N PRO A 125 -19.75 -6.09 -13.91
CA PRO A 125 -19.34 -6.71 -15.15
C PRO A 125 -17.95 -6.15 -15.46
N VAL A 126 -16.93 -7.00 -15.37
CA VAL A 126 -15.59 -6.71 -15.87
C VAL A 126 -15.79 -6.22 -17.29
N ALA A 127 -15.48 -4.95 -17.54
CA ALA A 127 -15.72 -4.32 -18.83
C ALA A 127 -15.02 -5.18 -19.90
N ARG A 128 -15.82 -5.86 -20.73
CA ARG A 128 -15.30 -6.67 -21.82
C ARG A 128 -14.53 -5.73 -22.73
N ILE A 129 -13.27 -6.05 -22.98
CA ILE A 129 -12.41 -5.28 -23.87
C ILE A 129 -13.08 -5.23 -25.24
N ASP A 130 -13.43 -4.04 -25.70
CA ASP A 130 -14.05 -3.87 -27.01
C ASP A 130 -12.99 -4.01 -28.10
N VAL A 131 -13.00 -5.16 -28.77
CA VAL A 131 -12.02 -5.53 -29.81
C VAL A 131 -12.07 -4.55 -31.00
N ASN A 132 -13.21 -3.89 -31.22
CA ASN A 132 -13.33 -2.86 -32.26
C ASN A 132 -12.58 -1.57 -31.90
N ALA A 133 -12.50 -1.22 -30.60
CA ALA A 133 -11.72 -0.08 -30.14
C ALA A 133 -10.20 -0.32 -30.29
N LEU A 134 -9.75 -1.57 -30.15
CA LEU A 134 -8.37 -1.99 -30.42
C LEU A 134 -7.99 -1.84 -31.90
N GLY A 135 -8.93 -2.05 -32.83
CA GLY A 135 -8.70 -1.84 -34.27
C GLY A 135 -8.31 -0.40 -34.61
N GLY A 136 -8.90 0.59 -33.93
CA GLY A 136 -8.54 2.00 -34.09
C GLY A 136 -7.15 2.35 -33.55
N ILE A 137 -6.70 1.65 -32.51
CA ILE A 137 -5.36 1.80 -31.94
C ILE A 137 -4.31 1.17 -32.87
N LEU A 138 -4.60 0.00 -33.43
CA LEU A 138 -3.74 -0.68 -34.41
C LEU A 138 -3.55 0.16 -35.69
N GLY A 139 -4.61 0.79 -36.20
CA GLY A 139 -4.51 1.70 -37.35
C GLY A 139 -3.64 2.94 -37.08
N LYS A 140 -3.65 3.46 -35.85
CA LYS A 140 -2.76 4.57 -35.45
C LYS A 140 -1.29 4.12 -35.41
N VAL A 141 -1.01 2.91 -34.92
CA VAL A 141 0.34 2.34 -34.91
C VAL A 141 0.83 2.08 -36.34
N GLU A 142 -0.02 1.58 -37.24
CA GLU A 142 0.32 1.39 -38.65
C GLU A 142 0.69 2.71 -39.34
N ASN A 143 -0.05 3.79 -39.07
CA ASN A 143 0.26 5.11 -39.61
C ASN A 143 1.59 5.68 -39.07
N ILE A 144 1.93 5.42 -37.80
CA ILE A 144 3.22 5.82 -37.21
C ILE A 144 4.37 5.05 -37.88
N VAL A 145 4.20 3.75 -38.11
CA VAL A 145 5.22 2.92 -38.78
C VAL A 145 5.40 3.36 -40.24
N LYS A 146 4.32 3.67 -40.96
CA LYS A 146 4.40 4.24 -42.32
C LYS A 146 5.07 5.62 -42.33
N ALA A 147 4.73 6.49 -41.37
CA ALA A 147 5.35 7.81 -41.23
C ALA A 147 6.86 7.73 -40.90
N SER A 148 7.28 6.73 -40.10
CA SER A 148 8.71 6.51 -39.82
C SER A 148 9.52 5.97 -41.00
N LYS A 149 8.84 5.46 -42.04
CA LYS A 149 9.49 4.87 -43.23
C LYS A 149 9.57 5.84 -44.41
N ALA A 150 9.00 7.05 -44.28
CA ALA A 150 9.20 8.12 -45.24
C ALA A 150 10.59 8.76 -45.02
N PRO A 151 11.43 8.91 -46.06
CA PRO A 151 12.71 9.61 -45.92
C PRO A 151 12.44 11.09 -45.62
N ALA A 152 13.17 11.63 -44.63
CA ALA A 152 13.03 13.02 -44.22
C ALA A 152 13.25 13.98 -45.41
N PRO A 153 12.41 15.03 -45.58
CA PRO A 153 12.68 16.05 -46.59
C PRO A 153 13.90 16.85 -46.13
N GLY A 154 15.04 16.65 -46.81
CA GLY A 154 16.26 17.44 -46.58
C GLY A 154 17.60 16.70 -46.71
N CYS A 155 17.65 15.42 -47.04
CA CYS A 155 18.92 14.75 -47.33
C CYS A 155 19.20 14.76 -48.84
N VAL A 156 20.13 15.61 -49.24
CA VAL A 156 20.63 15.74 -50.63
C VAL A 156 21.20 14.38 -51.07
N GLU A 157 20.74 13.85 -52.20
CA GLU A 157 21.31 12.66 -52.84
C GLU A 157 22.78 12.89 -53.16
N LEU A 158 23.67 12.14 -52.49
CA LEU A 158 25.06 12.02 -52.91
C LEU A 158 25.16 10.94 -53.99
N ASP A 159 25.15 11.41 -55.24
CA ASP A 159 25.45 10.61 -56.42
C ASP A 159 26.83 9.94 -56.29
N SER A 160 26.89 8.69 -56.70
CA SER A 160 27.92 7.69 -56.38
C SER A 160 29.25 7.86 -57.13
N THR A 161 29.52 9.04 -57.69
CA THR A 161 30.63 9.24 -58.65
C THR A 161 31.63 10.32 -58.21
N VAL A 162 32.07 10.32 -56.94
CA VAL A 162 33.18 11.19 -56.50
C VAL A 162 34.17 10.44 -55.59
N PRO A 163 35.48 10.39 -55.92
CA PRO A 163 36.46 9.64 -55.16
C PRO A 163 36.73 10.23 -53.77
N ALA A 164 37.05 9.34 -52.83
CA ALA A 164 37.11 9.56 -51.38
C ALA A 164 38.00 10.72 -50.89
N VAL A 165 38.89 11.25 -51.73
CA VAL A 165 39.84 12.32 -51.38
C VAL A 165 39.15 13.67 -51.15
N VAL A 166 37.97 13.91 -51.75
CA VAL A 166 37.19 15.16 -51.54
C VAL A 166 36.49 15.16 -50.18
N LYS A 167 36.17 13.99 -49.62
CA LYS A 167 35.44 13.85 -48.35
C LYS A 167 36.25 14.34 -47.14
N LEU A 168 37.58 14.24 -47.18
CA LEU A 168 38.43 14.66 -46.05
C LEU A 168 38.65 16.19 -45.95
N ARG A 169 38.40 16.95 -47.02
CA ARG A 169 38.55 18.43 -47.01
C ARG A 169 37.36 19.14 -46.37
N ALA A 170 36.15 18.60 -46.51
CA ALA A 170 34.95 19.17 -45.92
C ALA A 170 34.93 19.01 -44.38
N TYR A 171 35.43 17.89 -43.86
CA TYR A 171 35.44 17.64 -42.41
C TYR A 171 36.41 18.56 -41.64
N ARG A 172 37.56 18.94 -42.20
CA ARG A 172 38.53 19.83 -41.52
C ARG A 172 38.13 21.31 -41.50
N ALA A 173 37.14 21.72 -42.29
CA ALA A 173 36.64 23.10 -42.29
C ALA A 173 35.63 23.37 -41.17
N ALA A 174 34.92 22.34 -40.69
CA ALA A 174 33.91 22.47 -39.64
C ALA A 174 34.51 22.54 -38.22
N ASP A 175 35.71 22.00 -38.01
CA ASP A 175 36.35 21.88 -36.67
C ASP A 175 37.18 23.13 -36.25
N ARG A 176 37.12 24.22 -37.04
CA ARG A 176 37.85 25.48 -36.75
C ARG A 176 36.93 26.67 -36.41
N ALA A 177 35.64 26.43 -36.17
CA ALA A 177 34.65 27.48 -35.93
C ALA A 177 33.91 27.38 -34.58
N THR A 178 34.58 26.85 -33.55
CA THR A 178 34.19 27.00 -32.13
C THR A 178 35.39 27.36 -31.29
#